data_AF-A0A6C0F8Z7-F1
#
_entry.id   AF-A0A6C0F8Z7-F1
#
_cell.length_a   1.000
_cell.length_b   1.000
_cell.length_c   1.000
_cell.angle_alpha   90.00
_cell.angle_beta   90.00
_cell.angle_gamma   90.00
#
_symmetry.space_group_name_H-M   'P 1'
#
loop_
_entity.id
_entity.type
_entity.pdbx_description
1 polymer ?
#
loop_
_entity_poly.entity_id
_entity_poly.type
_entity_poly.pdbx_seq_one_letter_code
_entity_poly.pdbx_strand_id
1 'polypeptide(L)'
;MKLTELPEDLVQIILSYDGRIKHKNGNYVNIIHKHDERYNMLYPIVSKKNKILKSIEDFSENSFYFEFTFEKQPMLALCYYYDKNVFEICYTDMKESGHILGSNQIRTIYN
;
A
#
# COMPACT_ATOMS: atom_id res chain seq x y z
N MET A 1 -0.39 -16.37 18.30
CA MET A 1 -1.21 -16.10 19.49
C MET A 1 -2.64 -15.91 19.03
N LYS A 2 -3.57 -16.73 19.53
CA LYS A 2 -4.98 -16.61 19.16
C LYS A 2 -5.66 -15.63 20.10
N LEU A 3 -6.56 -14.79 19.59
CA LEU A 3 -7.36 -13.86 20.43
C LEU A 3 -8.15 -14.59 21.54
N THR A 4 -8.47 -15.87 21.33
CA THR A 4 -9.14 -16.75 22.29
C THR A 4 -8.29 -17.11 23.51
N GLU A 5 -6.99 -16.83 23.49
CA GLU A 5 -6.06 -17.10 24.59
C GLU A 5 -5.90 -15.89 25.53
N LEU A 6 -6.51 -14.74 25.19
CA LEU A 6 -6.47 -13.52 25.98
C LEU A 6 -7.65 -13.42 26.95
N PRO A 7 -7.45 -12.89 28.17
CA PRO A 7 -8.53 -12.43 29.03
C PRO A 7 -9.50 -11.50 28.31
N GLU A 8 -10.79 -11.66 28.58
CA GLU A 8 -11.87 -10.94 27.91
C GLU A 8 -11.73 -9.41 28.04
N ASP A 9 -11.29 -8.94 29.22
CA ASP A 9 -11.01 -7.52 29.48
C ASP A 9 -9.89 -6.96 28.59
N LEU A 10 -8.84 -7.75 28.32
CA LEU A 10 -7.75 -7.33 27.43
C LEU A 10 -8.21 -7.31 25.97
N VAL A 11 -9.03 -8.29 25.56
CA VAL A 11 -9.65 -8.28 24.24
C VAL A 11 -10.53 -7.05 24.08
N GLN A 12 -11.33 -6.70 25.09
CA GLN A 12 -12.15 -5.50 25.08
C GLN A 12 -11.31 -4.21 24.95
N ILE A 13 -10.22 -4.08 25.70
CA ILE A 13 -9.31 -2.93 25.60
C ILE A 13 -8.73 -2.84 24.18
N ILE A 14 -8.18 -3.93 23.65
CA ILE A 14 -7.59 -3.97 22.30
C ILE A 14 -8.62 -3.57 21.23
N LEU A 15 -9.81 -4.16 21.27
CA LEU A 15 -10.86 -3.88 20.29
C LEU A 15 -11.47 -2.48 20.46
N SER A 16 -11.42 -1.89 21.65
CA SER A 16 -11.84 -0.51 21.87
C SER A 16 -10.90 0.51 21.21
N TYR A 17 -9.60 0.20 21.08
CA TYR A 17 -8.63 1.04 20.34
C TYR A 17 -8.87 1.02 18.83
N ASP A 18 -9.42 -0.07 18.28
CA ASP A 18 -9.77 -0.16 16.85
C ASP A 18 -10.85 0.89 16.46
N GLY A 19 -11.64 1.37 17.43
CA GLY A 19 -12.64 2.43 17.26
C GLY A 19 -13.86 2.03 16.42
N ARG A 20 -13.80 0.91 15.68
CA ARG A 20 -14.91 0.36 14.90
C ARG A 20 -15.69 -0.71 15.66
N ILE A 21 -15.12 -1.30 16.70
CA ILE A 21 -15.72 -2.41 17.44
C ILE A 21 -16.14 -1.94 18.83
N LYS A 22 -17.38 -2.26 19.22
CA LYS A 22 -17.90 -1.97 20.56
C LYS A 22 -18.47 -3.24 21.18
N HIS A 23 -18.24 -3.41 22.48
CA HIS A 23 -18.86 -4.47 23.24
C HIS A 23 -20.27 -4.04 23.67
N LYS A 24 -21.31 -4.80 23.28
CA LYS A 24 -22.71 -4.59 23.66
C LYS A 24 -23.35 -5.94 23.99
N ASN A 25 -23.98 -6.06 25.16
CA ASN A 25 -24.70 -7.26 25.61
C ASN A 25 -23.89 -8.56 25.45
N GLY A 26 -22.62 -8.56 25.87
CA GLY A 26 -21.75 -9.74 25.77
C GLY A 26 -21.25 -10.07 24.36
N ASN A 27 -21.49 -9.20 23.38
CA ASN A 27 -21.10 -9.42 21.99
C ASN A 27 -20.29 -8.24 21.46
N TYR A 28 -19.27 -8.53 20.64
CA TYR A 28 -18.52 -7.52 19.89
C TYR A 28 -19.26 -7.20 18.60
N VAL A 29 -19.68 -5.94 18.45
CA VAL A 29 -20.38 -5.46 17.25
C VAL A 29 -19.59 -4.36 16.56
N ASN A 30 -19.56 -4.40 15.24
CA ASN A 30 -19.04 -3.28 14.46
C ASN A 30 -20.06 -2.12 14.56
N ILE A 31 -19.62 -0.98 15.07
CA ILE A 31 -20.46 0.22 15.21
C ILE A 31 -20.55 1.04 13.93
N ILE A 32 -19.69 0.76 12.96
CA ILE A 32 -19.78 1.32 11.62
C ILE A 32 -20.75 0.45 10.82
N HIS A 33 -21.87 1.06 10.42
CA HIS A 33 -22.86 0.38 9.59
C HIS A 33 -22.21 -0.12 8.29
N LYS A 34 -22.61 -1.30 7.79
CA LYS A 34 -22.04 -1.88 6.55
C LYS A 34 -22.20 -0.99 5.30
N HIS A 35 -23.10 -0.01 5.35
CA HIS A 35 -23.34 0.97 4.28
C HIS A 35 -22.92 2.40 4.68
N ASP A 36 -22.05 2.53 5.68
CA ASP A 36 -21.50 3.82 6.09
C ASP A 36 -20.67 4.45 4.96
N GLU A 37 -20.90 5.74 4.71
CA GLU A 37 -20.27 6.49 3.62
C GLU A 37 -18.74 6.55 3.72
N ARG A 38 -18.17 6.40 4.92
CA ARG A 38 -16.72 6.35 5.12
C ARG A 38 -16.07 5.18 4.39
N TYR A 39 -16.78 4.06 4.24
CA TYR A 39 -16.29 2.94 3.42
C TYR A 39 -16.17 3.36 1.95
N ASN A 40 -17.13 4.12 1.42
CA ASN A 40 -17.07 4.64 0.05
C ASN A 40 -15.93 5.66 -0.11
N MET A 41 -15.67 6.49 0.91
CA MET A 41 -14.53 7.42 0.90
C MET A 41 -13.18 6.71 0.89
N LEU A 42 -13.06 5.60 1.63
CA LEU A 42 -11.82 4.82 1.73
C LEU A 42 -11.64 3.85 0.56
N TYR A 43 -12.72 3.47 -0.12
CA TYR A 43 -12.69 2.48 -1.19
C TYR A 43 -11.68 2.81 -2.31
N PRO A 44 -11.58 4.05 -2.84
CA PRO A 44 -10.57 4.40 -3.84
C PRO A 44 -9.14 4.19 -3.32
N ILE A 45 -8.88 4.55 -2.06
CA ILE A 45 -7.55 4.43 -1.43
C ILE A 45 -7.17 2.96 -1.25
N VAL A 46 -8.08 2.17 -0.67
CA VAL A 46 -7.86 0.73 -0.45
C VAL A 46 -7.73 -0.01 -1.79
N SER A 47 -8.57 0.31 -2.77
CA SER A 47 -8.51 -0.25 -4.12
C SER A 47 -7.18 0.08 -4.80
N LYS A 48 -6.70 1.34 -4.70
CA LYS A 48 -5.39 1.74 -5.23
C LYS A 48 -4.25 1.00 -4.54
N LYS A 49 -4.28 0.89 -3.21
CA LYS A 49 -3.28 0.14 -2.43
C LYS A 49 -3.23 -1.33 -2.86
N ASN A 50 -4.38 -1.98 -3.02
CA ASN A 50 -4.45 -3.36 -3.48
C ASN A 50 -3.92 -3.53 -4.90
N LYS A 51 -4.16 -2.57 -5.81
CA LYS A 51 -3.58 -2.59 -7.16
C LYS A 51 -2.06 -2.48 -7.12
N ILE A 52 -1.52 -1.55 -6.32
CA ILE A 52 -0.07 -1.38 -6.14
C ILE A 52 0.55 -2.66 -5.58
N LEU A 53 -0.02 -3.23 -4.52
CA LEU A 53 0.49 -4.47 -3.94
C LEU A 53 0.51 -5.64 -4.92
N LYS A 54 -0.43 -5.69 -5.86
CA LYS A 54 -0.46 -6.71 -6.92
C LYS A 54 0.53 -6.44 -8.06
N SER A 55 0.96 -5.20 -8.25
CA SER A 55 1.91 -4.82 -9.30
C SER A 55 3.36 -4.83 -8.83
N ILE A 56 3.61 -4.98 -7.52
CA ILE A 56 4.96 -5.19 -7.01
C ILE A 56 5.39 -6.58 -7.50
N GLU A 57 6.42 -6.60 -8.33
CA GLU A 57 7.12 -7.83 -8.68
C GLU A 57 8.14 -8.10 -7.56
N ASP A 58 8.03 -9.29 -6.96
CA ASP A 58 8.97 -9.79 -5.96
C ASP A 58 10.05 -10.59 -6.69
N PHE A 59 11.28 -10.09 -6.69
CA PHE A 59 12.40 -10.72 -7.39
C PHE A 59 13.16 -11.71 -6.50
N SER A 60 13.01 -11.63 -5.16
CA SER A 60 13.67 -12.44 -4.13
C SER A 60 13.30 -11.96 -2.71
N GLU A 61 13.56 -12.78 -1.68
CA GLU A 61 13.21 -12.54 -0.26
C GLU A 61 13.55 -11.13 0.28
N ASN A 62 14.56 -10.45 -0.28
CA ASN A 62 15.01 -9.14 0.17
C ASN A 62 15.11 -8.13 -0.99
N SER A 63 14.26 -8.25 -2.01
CA SER A 63 14.27 -7.33 -3.15
C SER A 63 12.86 -6.92 -3.55
N PHE A 64 12.71 -5.71 -4.08
CA PHE A 64 11.45 -5.28 -4.66
C PHE A 64 11.68 -4.35 -5.84
N TYR A 65 10.73 -4.38 -6.76
CA TYR A 65 10.57 -3.35 -7.79
C TYR A 65 9.12 -2.91 -7.82
N PHE A 66 8.92 -1.61 -7.91
CA PHE A 66 7.66 -1.08 -8.38
C PHE A 66 7.86 0.22 -9.14
N GLU A 67 7.05 0.36 -10.18
CA GLU A 67 7.02 1.52 -11.05
C GLU A 67 5.60 2.08 -11.08
N PHE A 68 5.49 3.40 -11.17
CA PHE A 68 4.24 4.05 -11.46
C PHE A 68 4.40 5.16 -12.48
N THR A 69 3.41 5.25 -13.36
CA THR A 69 3.22 6.34 -14.31
C THR A 69 2.16 7.30 -13.79
N PHE A 70 2.25 8.55 -14.22
CA PHE A 70 1.33 9.60 -13.78
C PHE A 70 0.19 9.73 -14.80
N GLU A 71 -1.07 9.57 -14.39
CA GLU A 71 -2.22 9.64 -15.32
C GLU A 71 -2.28 10.95 -16.11
N LYS A 72 -1.94 12.08 -15.47
CA LYS A 72 -1.90 13.39 -16.12
C LYS A 72 -0.63 13.65 -16.94
N GLN A 73 0.39 12.80 -16.78
CA GLN A 73 1.68 12.90 -17.44
C GLN A 73 2.20 11.49 -17.76
N PRO A 74 1.55 10.75 -18.68
CA PRO A 74 1.82 9.33 -18.92
C PRO A 74 3.22 9.07 -19.49
N MET A 75 3.87 10.11 -20.03
CA MET A 75 5.25 10.07 -20.50
C MET A 75 6.29 10.22 -19.39
N LEU A 76 5.85 10.27 -18.12
CA LEU A 76 6.73 10.29 -16.96
C LEU A 76 6.50 9.04 -16.13
N ALA A 77 7.59 8.43 -15.67
CA ALA A 77 7.57 7.30 -14.76
C ALA A 77 8.52 7.51 -13.59
N LEU A 78 8.17 6.97 -12.43
CA LEU A 78 9.02 6.88 -11.25
C LEU A 78 9.10 5.42 -10.83
N CYS A 79 10.31 4.90 -10.68
CA CYS A 79 10.54 3.55 -10.18
C CYS A 79 11.37 3.55 -8.91
N TYR A 80 11.08 2.55 -8.08
CA TYR A 80 11.80 2.23 -6.86
C TYR A 80 12.29 0.80 -7.01
N TYR A 81 13.60 0.63 -6.84
CA TYR A 81 14.27 -0.64 -6.93
C TYR A 81 15.11 -0.87 -5.69
N TYR A 82 15.01 -2.07 -5.13
CA TYR A 82 15.88 -2.51 -4.06
C TYR A 82 16.36 -3.92 -4.34
N ASP A 83 17.67 -4.11 -4.36
CA ASP A 83 18.31 -5.43 -4.43
C ASP A 83 19.73 -5.34 -3.86
N LYS A 84 20.20 -6.41 -3.22
CA LYS A 84 21.59 -6.53 -2.71
C LYS A 84 22.09 -5.31 -1.91
N ASN A 85 21.23 -4.74 -1.06
CA ASN A 85 21.49 -3.54 -0.25
C ASN A 85 21.69 -2.25 -1.06
N VAL A 86 21.36 -2.26 -2.35
CA VAL A 86 21.35 -1.05 -3.18
C VAL A 86 19.90 -0.62 -3.35
N PHE A 87 19.62 0.62 -2.95
CA PHE A 87 18.34 1.25 -3.18
C PHE A 87 18.46 2.29 -4.29
N GLU A 88 17.70 2.15 -5.37
CA GLU A 88 17.68 3.07 -6.49
C GLU A 88 16.29 3.70 -6.64
N ILE A 89 16.29 5.01 -6.86
CA ILE A 89 15.14 5.77 -7.32
C ILE A 89 15.45 6.24 -8.74
N CYS A 90 14.63 5.87 -9.72
CA CYS A 90 14.79 6.32 -11.10
C CYS A 90 13.56 7.10 -11.57
N TYR A 91 13.80 8.29 -12.11
CA TYR A 91 12.81 9.10 -12.82
C TYR A 91 13.09 9.03 -14.32
N THR A 92 12.07 8.66 -15.08
CA THR A 92 12.15 8.47 -16.53
C THR A 92 11.28 9.51 -17.25
N ASP A 93 11.89 10.32 -18.12
CA ASP A 93 11.18 11.22 -19.03
C ASP A 93 11.17 10.65 -20.45
N MET A 94 9.99 10.21 -20.88
CA MET A 94 9.71 9.61 -22.19
C MET A 94 9.09 10.61 -23.17
N LYS A 95 9.01 11.91 -22.86
CA LYS A 95 8.33 12.87 -23.74
C LYS A 95 8.94 12.94 -25.14
N GLU A 96 10.27 12.78 -25.24
CA GLU A 96 10.98 12.82 -26.52
C GLU A 96 11.04 11.44 -27.18
N SER A 97 11.33 10.39 -26.42
CA SER A 97 11.48 9.03 -26.96
C SER A 97 10.15 8.34 -27.27
N GLY A 98 9.09 8.64 -26.52
CA GLY A 98 7.80 7.96 -26.58
C GLY A 98 7.79 6.52 -26.01
N HIS A 99 8.92 6.04 -25.50
CA HIS A 99 9.09 4.72 -24.90
C HIS A 99 10.23 4.71 -23.88
N ILE A 100 10.25 3.70 -23.00
CA ILE A 100 11.26 3.56 -21.93
C ILE A 100 12.68 3.37 -22.48
N LEU A 101 12.86 2.54 -23.51
CA LEU A 101 14.19 2.32 -24.08
C LEU A 101 14.64 3.61 -24.80
N GLY A 102 15.86 4.07 -24.52
CA GLY A 102 16.36 5.33 -25.08
C GLY A 102 15.78 6.60 -24.46
N SER A 103 14.96 6.51 -23.41
CA SER A 103 14.50 7.68 -22.64
C SER A 103 15.59 8.22 -21.71
N ASN A 104 15.48 9.51 -21.39
CA ASN A 104 16.35 10.14 -20.41
C ASN A 104 15.94 9.69 -19.00
N GLN A 105 16.92 9.23 -18.22
CA GLN A 105 16.72 8.72 -16.87
C GLN A 105 17.60 9.45 -15.87
N ILE A 106 16.97 9.95 -14.80
CA ILE A 106 17.66 10.52 -13.64
C ILE A 106 17.60 9.47 -12.54
N ARG A 107 18.77 9.01 -12.08
CA ARG A 107 18.90 7.92 -11.10
C ARG A 107 19.59 8.43 -9.85
N THR A 108 19.03 8.10 -8.70
CA THR A 108 19.64 8.34 -7.39
C THR A 108 19.86 6.99 -6.72
N ILE A 109 21.10 6.67 -6.41
CA ILE A 109 21.51 5.39 -5.83
C ILE A 109 21.97 5.62 -4.39
N TYR A 110 21.43 4.83 -3.47
CA TYR A 110 21.80 4.77 -2.07
C TYR A 110 22.48 3.41 -1.81
N ASN A 111 23.68 3.46 -1.24
CA ASN A 111 24.50 2.31 -0.85
C ASN A 111 24.51 2.13 0.67
#